data_AF-A0A2G6UIT2-F1
#
_entry.id   AF-A0A2G6UIT2-F1
#
_cell.length_a   1.000
_cell.length_b   1.000
_cell.length_c   1.000
_cell.angle_alpha   90.00
_cell.angle_beta   90.00
_cell.angle_gamma   90.00
#
_symmetry.space_group_name_H-M   'P 1'
#
loop_
_entity.id
_entity.type
_entity.pdbx_description
1 polymer ?
#
loop_
_entity_poly.entity_id
_entity_poly.type
_entity_poly.pdbx_seq_one_letter_code
_entity_poly.pdbx_strand_id
1 'polypeptide(L)'
;MEKFSILSFSTKKLLIYTIIAFVVTMLLTILTSIYIGEKGFPAIIFLSAVVISVFWIKKNCWTSYQIIIDNDKLFINNRNYYLLDIIKYTFNDTEKYYGLKLVFKSGNFFFNISKKNSLDYLAFKIKFIEAIDHLKENHNISIAEYDWYKTKSAKIYGYITALVLILWIIAMFVYPERLKISNIGLFFIVLAGLSPILFKIFKTNE
;
A
#
# COMPACT_ATOMS: atom_id res chain seq x y z
N MET A 1 -4.53 29.15 -5.73
CA MET A 1 -3.28 28.38 -5.52
C MET A 1 -3.13 27.98 -4.04
N GLU A 2 -3.36 26.70 -3.73
CA GLU A 2 -3.21 26.15 -2.36
C GLU A 2 -2.00 25.22 -2.28
N LYS A 3 -1.26 25.25 -1.16
CA LYS A 3 -0.01 24.49 -0.97
C LYS A 3 -0.14 23.54 0.22
N PHE A 4 0.36 22.32 0.04
CA PHE A 4 0.30 21.23 1.03
C PHE A 4 1.68 20.59 1.21
N SER A 5 2.02 20.21 2.45
CA SER A 5 3.23 19.45 2.75
C SER A 5 2.88 18.02 3.17
N ILE A 6 3.16 17.06 2.30
CA ILE A 6 2.80 15.67 2.51
C ILE A 6 4.05 14.85 2.84
N LEU A 7 4.15 14.36 4.07
CA LEU A 7 5.20 13.43 4.48
C LEU A 7 4.81 12.00 4.11
N SER A 8 5.50 11.43 3.13
CA SER A 8 5.25 10.07 2.64
C SER A 8 6.41 9.13 2.96
N PHE A 9 6.07 7.90 3.31
CA PHE A 9 7.02 6.80 3.39
C PHE A 9 7.50 6.41 1.99
N SER A 10 8.81 6.22 1.82
CA SER A 10 9.42 5.83 0.55
C SER A 10 9.98 4.40 0.62
N THR A 11 9.36 3.50 -0.12
CA THR A 11 9.83 2.11 -0.27
C THR A 11 11.20 2.03 -0.95
N LYS A 12 11.49 2.94 -1.88
CA LYS A 12 12.81 3.03 -2.54
C LYS A 12 13.91 3.35 -1.53
N LYS A 13 13.69 4.36 -0.68
CA LYS A 13 14.64 4.70 0.39
C LYS A 13 14.78 3.56 1.39
N LEU A 14 13.67 2.91 1.79
CA LEU A 14 13.72 1.74 2.66
C LEU A 14 14.65 0.66 2.12
N LEU A 15 14.51 0.32 0.84
CA LEU A 15 15.34 -0.71 0.20
C LEU A 15 16.82 -0.31 0.21
N ILE A 16 17.12 0.93 -0.20
CA ILE A 16 18.50 1.45 -0.23
C ILE A 16 19.13 1.44 1.18
N TYR A 17 18.44 1.99 2.18
CA TYR A 17 18.98 2.06 3.55
C TYR A 17 19.08 0.68 4.21
N THR A 18 18.20 -0.26 3.87
CA THR A 18 18.32 -1.66 4.31
C THR A 18 19.58 -2.31 3.75
N ILE A 19 19.88 -2.11 2.46
CA ILE A 19 21.11 -2.64 1.84
C ILE A 19 22.36 -2.03 2.48
N ILE A 20 22.38 -0.71 2.67
CA ILE A 20 23.50 -0.01 3.33
C ILE A 20 23.70 -0.54 4.76
N ALA A 21 22.62 -0.62 5.54
CA ALA A 21 22.66 -1.16 6.89
C ALA A 21 23.19 -2.59 6.94
N PHE A 22 22.78 -3.44 6.00
CA PHE A 22 23.27 -4.82 5.91
C PHE A 22 24.79 -4.86 5.67
N VAL A 23 25.28 -4.11 4.67
CA VAL A 23 26.71 -4.07 4.34
C VAL A 23 27.53 -3.54 5.53
N VAL A 24 27.09 -2.45 6.16
CA VAL A 24 27.76 -1.86 7.33
C VAL A 24 27.79 -2.85 8.50
N THR A 25 26.66 -3.50 8.79
CA THR A 25 26.56 -4.47 9.90
C THR A 25 27.49 -5.66 9.68
N MET A 26 27.53 -6.20 8.46
CA MET A 26 28.42 -7.31 8.12
C MET A 26 29.89 -6.92 8.21
N LEU A 27 30.26 -5.75 7.66
CA LEU A 27 31.64 -5.23 7.74
C LEU A 27 32.09 -5.06 9.19
N LEU A 28 31.28 -4.43 10.04
CA LEU A 28 31.59 -4.25 11.45
C LEU A 28 31.78 -5.59 12.18
N THR A 29 30.92 -6.56 11.89
CA THR A 29 30.99 -7.89 12.52
C THR A 29 32.25 -8.65 12.09
N ILE A 30 32.60 -8.60 10.79
CA ILE A 30 33.81 -9.23 10.24
C ILE A 30 35.06 -8.57 10.82
N LEU A 31 35.12 -7.24 10.82
CA LEU A 31 36.24 -6.49 11.41
C LEU A 31 36.42 -6.86 12.88
N THR A 32 35.33 -6.89 13.65
CA THR A 32 35.37 -7.31 15.06
C THR A 32 35.93 -8.72 15.22
N SER A 33 35.49 -9.65 14.37
CA SER A 33 35.98 -11.03 14.42
C SER A 33 37.46 -11.15 14.11
N ILE A 34 38.00 -10.32 13.21
CA ILE A 34 39.42 -10.32 12.83
C ILE A 34 40.28 -9.67 13.92
N TYR A 35 39.85 -8.52 14.46
CA TYR A 35 40.68 -7.70 15.34
C TYR A 35 40.55 -8.02 16.84
N ILE A 36 39.37 -8.47 17.30
CA ILE A 36 39.15 -8.78 18.72
C ILE A 36 39.22 -10.29 18.97
N GLY A 37 38.84 -11.13 17.99
CA GLY A 37 39.02 -12.59 18.03
C GLY A 37 38.17 -13.36 19.06
N GLU A 38 37.63 -12.69 20.08
CA GLU A 38 36.72 -13.29 21.05
C GLU A 38 35.31 -13.46 20.47
N LYS A 39 34.81 -14.70 20.45
CA LYS A 39 33.54 -15.07 19.79
C LYS A 39 32.29 -14.31 20.27
N GLY A 40 32.29 -13.78 21.50
CA GLY A 40 31.16 -13.03 22.06
C GLY A 40 31.01 -11.61 21.51
N PHE A 41 32.12 -10.93 21.21
CA PHE A 41 32.11 -9.53 20.78
C PHE A 41 31.48 -9.30 19.39
N PRO A 42 31.75 -10.12 18.35
CA PRO A 42 31.08 -10.01 17.06
C PRO A 42 29.56 -10.11 17.17
N ALA A 43 29.04 -10.97 18.06
CA ALA A 43 27.60 -11.13 18.26
C ALA A 43 26.96 -9.88 18.91
N ILE A 44 27.62 -9.30 19.91
CA ILE A 44 27.16 -8.06 20.56
C ILE A 44 27.18 -6.89 19.56
N ILE A 45 28.26 -6.78 18.77
CA ILE A 45 28.40 -5.72 17.76
C ILE A 45 27.36 -5.90 16.66
N PHE A 46 27.13 -7.12 16.19
CA PHE A 46 26.05 -7.40 15.24
C PHE A 46 24.69 -6.93 15.78
N LEU A 47 24.34 -7.32 17.01
CA LEU A 47 23.04 -6.98 17.60
C LEU A 47 22.87 -5.48 17.79
N SER A 48 23.91 -4.78 18.28
CA SER A 48 23.90 -3.32 18.42
C SER A 48 23.79 -2.61 17.07
N ALA A 49 24.52 -3.07 16.05
CA ALA A 49 24.48 -2.51 14.69
C ALA A 49 23.11 -2.70 14.03
N VAL A 50 22.45 -3.85 14.25
CA VAL A 50 21.07 -4.09 13.79
C VAL A 50 20.11 -3.10 14.44
N VAL A 51 20.17 -2.91 15.76
CA VAL A 51 19.30 -1.97 16.48
C VAL A 51 19.50 -0.55 15.96
N ILE A 52 20.75 -0.08 15.86
CA ILE A 52 21.08 1.25 15.35
C ILE A 52 20.58 1.42 13.91
N SER A 53 20.77 0.39 13.07
CA SER A 53 20.31 0.39 11.68
C SER A 53 18.81 0.56 11.58
N VAL A 54 18.02 -0.15 12.41
CA VAL A 54 16.55 -0.02 12.40
C VAL A 54 16.11 1.41 12.73
N PHE A 55 16.71 2.04 13.74
CA PHE A 55 16.41 3.43 14.08
C PHE A 55 16.82 4.40 12.97
N TRP A 56 17.99 4.18 12.36
CA TRP A 56 18.49 5.02 11.28
C TRP A 56 17.64 4.90 10.02
N ILE A 57 17.27 3.68 9.61
CA ILE A 57 16.35 3.41 8.51
C ILE A 57 15.01 4.12 8.77
N LYS A 58 14.42 3.91 9.96
CA LYS A 58 13.12 4.51 10.32
C LYS A 58 13.11 6.03 10.21
N LYS A 59 14.21 6.71 10.56
CA LYS A 59 14.32 8.17 10.47
C LYS A 59 14.46 8.66 9.02
N ASN A 60 15.16 7.92 8.17
CA ASN A 60 15.51 8.38 6.83
C ASN A 60 14.57 7.90 5.70
N CYS A 61 13.66 6.96 5.98
CA CYS A 61 12.71 6.45 4.96
C CYS A 61 11.60 7.43 4.57
N TRP A 62 11.47 8.55 5.27
CA TRP A 62 10.46 9.56 4.99
C TRP A 62 10.92 10.54 3.90
N THR A 63 9.98 10.97 3.08
CA THR A 63 10.18 11.99 2.05
C THR A 63 9.05 13.00 2.15
N SER A 64 9.41 14.27 2.28
CA SER A 64 8.45 15.36 2.21
C SER A 64 8.15 15.68 0.75
N TYR A 65 6.87 15.80 0.42
CA TYR A 65 6.39 16.22 -0.87
C TYR A 65 5.65 17.54 -0.74
N GLN A 66 6.08 18.55 -1.50
CA GLN A 66 5.32 19.80 -1.62
C GLN A 66 4.32 19.63 -2.76
N ILE A 67 3.04 19.76 -2.47
CA ILE A 67 1.97 19.63 -3.47
C ILE A 67 1.24 20.95 -3.59
N ILE A 68 1.04 21.42 -4.82
CA ILE A 68 0.29 22.65 -5.11
C ILE A 68 -0.82 22.30 -6.09
N ILE A 69 -2.05 22.68 -5.76
CA ILE A 69 -3.19 22.62 -6.69
C ILE A 69 -3.45 24.04 -7.18
N ASP A 70 -3.44 24.21 -8.50
CA ASP A 70 -3.75 25.47 -9.16
C ASP A 70 -4.62 25.23 -10.39
N ASN A 71 -5.93 25.43 -10.23
CA ASN A 71 -6.97 25.13 -11.22
C ASN A 71 -6.79 23.72 -11.81
N ASP A 72 -6.36 23.63 -13.07
CA ASP A 72 -6.24 22.37 -13.81
C ASP A 72 -4.85 21.71 -13.67
N LYS A 73 -3.98 22.26 -12.83
CA LYS A 73 -2.59 21.82 -12.65
C LYS A 73 -2.33 21.33 -11.23
N LEU A 74 -1.56 20.25 -11.16
CA LEU A 74 -1.01 19.69 -9.95
C LEU A 74 0.53 19.78 -10.01
N PHE A 75 1.13 20.48 -9.07
CA PHE A 75 2.57 20.52 -8.91
C PHE A 75 2.99 19.60 -7.78
N ILE A 76 3.95 18.70 -8.03
CA ILE A 76 4.53 17.81 -7.01
C ILE A 76 6.04 18.03 -6.97
N ASN A 77 6.54 18.50 -5.83
CA ASN A 77 7.89 19.01 -5.57
C ASN A 77 8.28 20.14 -6.52
N ASN A 78 8.62 19.84 -7.77
CA ASN A 78 8.97 20.79 -8.83
C ASN A 78 8.45 20.37 -10.21
N ARG A 79 7.63 19.31 -10.28
CA ARG A 79 7.09 18.80 -11.55
C ARG A 79 5.64 19.20 -11.70
N ASN A 80 5.31 19.73 -12.87
CA ASN A 80 3.97 20.07 -13.32
C ASN A 80 3.30 18.83 -13.92
N TYR A 81 2.06 18.59 -13.50
CA TYR A 81 1.15 17.64 -14.13
C TYR A 81 -0.19 18.34 -14.39
N TYR A 82 -0.77 18.11 -15.57
CA TYR A 82 -2.17 18.49 -15.81
C TYR A 82 -3.08 17.47 -15.14
N LEU A 83 -4.13 17.94 -14.47
CA LEU A 83 -5.15 17.06 -13.88
C LEU A 83 -5.88 16.24 -14.97
N LEU A 84 -6.02 16.81 -16.17
CA LEU A 84 -6.55 16.13 -17.37
C LEU A 84 -5.74 14.88 -17.78
N ASP A 85 -4.47 14.81 -17.40
CA ASP A 85 -3.61 13.66 -17.70
C ASP A 85 -3.74 12.52 -16.69
N ILE A 86 -4.54 12.70 -15.65
CA ILE A 86 -4.83 11.65 -14.67
C ILE A 86 -5.75 10.62 -15.32
N ILE A 87 -5.21 9.41 -15.49
CA ILE A 87 -5.96 8.26 -15.99
C ILE A 87 -6.81 7.68 -14.86
N LYS A 88 -6.21 7.52 -13.67
CA LYS A 88 -6.83 6.92 -12.48
C LYS A 88 -6.23 7.49 -11.20
N TYR A 89 -7.02 7.56 -10.16
CA TYR A 89 -6.53 7.77 -8.80
C TYR A 89 -7.14 6.75 -7.84
N THR A 90 -6.53 6.54 -6.67
CA THR A 90 -7.05 5.65 -5.63
C THR A 90 -6.72 6.21 -4.26
N PHE A 91 -7.71 6.26 -3.39
CA PHE A 91 -7.52 6.40 -1.95
C PHE A 91 -7.60 5.01 -1.30
N ASN A 92 -6.56 4.61 -0.59
CA ASN A 92 -6.52 3.32 0.10
C ASN A 92 -6.12 3.52 1.56
N ASP A 93 -7.11 3.47 2.44
CA ASP A 93 -6.95 3.83 3.83
C ASP A 93 -6.82 2.55 4.67
N THR A 94 -5.70 2.42 5.38
CA THR A 94 -5.47 1.34 6.35
C THR A 94 -5.69 1.87 7.76
N GLU A 95 -5.59 1.01 8.78
CA GLU A 95 -5.72 1.44 10.18
C GLU A 95 -4.71 2.55 10.53
N LYS A 96 -3.46 2.41 10.10
CA LYS A 96 -2.33 3.28 10.51
C LYS A 96 -1.87 4.29 9.45
N TYR A 97 -2.26 4.09 8.19
CA TYR A 97 -1.79 4.89 7.07
C TYR A 97 -2.89 5.24 6.09
N TYR A 98 -2.79 6.42 5.49
CA TYR A 98 -3.51 6.80 4.29
C TYR A 98 -2.66 6.52 3.05
N GLY A 99 -3.26 5.90 2.04
CA GLY A 99 -2.63 5.60 0.76
C GLY A 99 -3.25 6.46 -0.33
N LEU A 100 -2.41 7.08 -1.16
CA LEU A 100 -2.85 7.79 -2.35
C LEU A 100 -2.03 7.31 -3.55
N LYS A 101 -2.71 6.81 -4.57
CA LYS A 101 -2.11 6.50 -5.86
C LYS A 101 -2.65 7.44 -6.91
N LEU A 102 -1.77 8.14 -7.62
CA LEU A 102 -2.12 8.97 -8.79
C LEU A 102 -1.42 8.38 -10.02
N VAL A 103 -2.19 8.05 -11.04
CA VAL A 103 -1.69 7.47 -12.30
C VAL A 103 -1.90 8.49 -13.41
N PHE A 104 -0.81 9.12 -13.83
CA PHE A 104 -0.77 10.02 -14.98
C PHE A 104 -0.30 9.26 -16.23
N LYS A 105 -0.61 9.78 -17.42
CA LYS A 105 -0.01 9.28 -18.67
C LYS A 105 1.51 9.28 -18.65
N SER A 106 2.12 10.27 -17.98
CA SER A 106 3.57 10.46 -17.90
C SER A 106 4.25 9.75 -16.72
N GLY A 107 3.50 9.12 -15.82
CA GLY A 107 4.07 8.41 -14.68
C GLY A 107 3.11 8.25 -13.51
N ASN A 108 3.59 7.58 -12.46
CA ASN A 108 2.78 7.22 -11.30
C ASN A 108 3.38 7.80 -10.01
N PHE A 109 2.49 8.30 -9.15
CA PHE A 109 2.83 8.66 -7.77
C PHE A 109 2.11 7.75 -6.81
N PHE A 110 2.84 7.34 -5.77
CA PHE A 110 2.30 6.59 -4.66
C PHE A 110 2.77 7.25 -3.37
N PHE A 111 1.80 7.72 -2.59
CA PHE A 111 2.01 8.30 -1.28
C PHE A 111 1.48 7.34 -0.22
N ASN A 112 2.26 7.16 0.83
CA ASN A 112 1.90 6.39 2.00
C ASN A 112 2.14 7.25 3.24
N ILE A 113 1.06 7.81 3.77
CA ILE A 113 1.07 8.89 4.74
C ILE A 113 0.65 8.35 6.10
N SER A 114 1.44 8.63 7.13
CA SER A 114 1.05 8.23 8.49
C SER A 114 -0.14 9.07 8.96
N LYS A 115 -1.17 8.43 9.52
CA LYS A 115 -2.32 9.14 10.12
C LYS A 115 -1.93 10.09 11.25
N LYS A 116 -0.75 9.92 11.86
CA LYS A 116 -0.24 10.84 12.89
C LYS A 116 0.09 12.24 12.34
N ASN A 117 0.43 12.34 11.05
CA ASN A 117 0.88 13.57 10.40
C ASN A 117 0.09 13.82 9.09
N SER A 118 -1.24 13.70 9.13
CA SER A 118 -2.08 13.66 7.92
C SER A 118 -2.96 14.90 7.68
N LEU A 119 -2.85 15.95 8.49
CA LEU A 119 -3.73 17.13 8.36
C LEU A 119 -3.66 17.74 6.95
N ASP A 120 -2.45 18.04 6.47
CA ASP A 120 -2.22 18.55 5.11
C ASP A 120 -2.72 17.59 4.03
N TYR A 121 -2.58 16.28 4.25
CA TYR A 121 -3.08 15.27 3.32
C TYR A 121 -4.61 15.24 3.25
N LEU A 122 -5.31 15.37 4.40
CA LEU A 122 -6.76 15.36 4.43
C LEU A 122 -7.33 16.61 3.74
N ALA A 123 -6.72 17.77 3.98
CA ALA A 123 -7.07 19.01 3.28
C ALA A 123 -6.81 18.88 1.77
N PHE A 124 -5.64 18.34 1.39
CA PHE A 124 -5.32 18.04 -0.01
C PHE A 124 -6.35 17.09 -0.65
N LYS A 125 -6.75 16.02 0.05
CA LYS A 125 -7.71 15.02 -0.46
C LYS A 125 -9.04 15.67 -0.85
N ILE A 126 -9.58 16.52 0.02
CA ILE A 126 -10.84 17.24 -0.23
C ILE A 126 -10.69 18.13 -1.47
N LYS A 127 -9.64 18.96 -1.50
CA LYS A 127 -9.39 19.90 -2.59
C LYS A 127 -9.10 19.23 -3.92
N PHE A 128 -8.41 18.11 -3.89
CA PHE A 128 -8.14 17.30 -5.07
C PHE A 128 -9.43 16.72 -5.65
N ILE A 129 -10.34 16.21 -4.80
CA ILE A 129 -11.65 15.70 -5.25
C ILE A 129 -12.47 16.84 -5.87
N GLU A 130 -12.55 17.99 -5.20
CA GLU A 130 -13.24 19.19 -5.74
C GLU A 130 -12.71 19.59 -7.12
N ALA A 131 -11.39 19.64 -7.31
CA ALA A 131 -10.77 19.98 -8.58
C ALA A 131 -11.06 18.95 -9.68
N ILE A 132 -11.06 17.65 -9.34
CA ILE A 132 -11.39 16.57 -10.29
C ILE A 132 -12.87 16.62 -10.69
N ASP A 133 -13.78 16.85 -9.74
CA ASP A 133 -15.21 16.87 -10.04
C ASP A 133 -15.60 18.09 -10.89
N HIS A 134 -15.03 19.26 -10.61
CA HIS A 134 -15.16 20.44 -11.47
C HIS A 134 -14.65 20.19 -12.91
N LEU A 135 -13.55 19.44 -13.07
CA LEU A 135 -13.03 19.06 -14.38
C LEU A 135 -13.94 18.08 -15.13
N LYS A 136 -14.57 17.12 -14.43
CA LYS A 136 -15.53 16.20 -15.02
C LYS A 136 -16.75 16.95 -15.56
N GLU A 137 -17.27 17.89 -14.79
CA GLU A 137 -18.43 18.71 -15.17
C GLU A 137 -18.15 19.57 -16.40
N ASN A 138 -16.99 20.22 -16.46
CA ASN A 138 -16.67 21.17 -17.53
C ASN A 138 -16.14 20.55 -18.83
N HIS A 139 -15.48 19.40 -18.76
CA HIS A 139 -14.78 18.82 -19.93
C HIS A 139 -15.28 17.44 -20.37
N ASN A 140 -16.29 16.87 -19.70
CA ASN A 140 -16.86 15.55 -19.99
C ASN A 140 -15.78 14.43 -20.02
N ILE A 141 -14.86 14.47 -19.06
CA ILE A 141 -13.71 13.54 -18.99
C ILE A 141 -13.99 12.47 -17.95
N SER A 142 -13.74 11.20 -18.30
CA SER A 142 -13.87 10.07 -17.37
C SER A 142 -12.61 9.88 -16.52
N ILE A 143 -12.33 10.79 -15.58
CA ILE A 143 -11.34 10.51 -14.52
C ILE A 143 -12.02 9.63 -13.47
N ALA A 144 -11.84 8.31 -13.56
CA ALA A 144 -12.47 7.37 -12.63
C ALA A 144 -11.55 7.07 -11.44
N GLU A 145 -12.13 7.08 -10.23
CA GLU A 145 -11.49 6.46 -9.07
C GLU A 145 -11.34 4.95 -9.32
N TYR A 146 -10.14 4.43 -9.14
CA TYR A 146 -9.88 3.01 -9.33
C TYR A 146 -10.49 2.22 -8.17
N ASP A 147 -11.54 1.49 -8.49
CA ASP A 147 -12.14 0.50 -7.62
C ASP A 147 -11.65 -0.90 -8.04
N TRP A 148 -10.85 -1.55 -7.18
CA TRP A 148 -10.35 -2.91 -7.45
C TRP A 148 -11.49 -3.89 -7.66
N TYR A 149 -12.59 -3.76 -6.93
CA TYR A 149 -13.72 -4.70 -6.97
C TYR A 149 -14.41 -4.73 -8.34
N LYS A 150 -14.25 -3.68 -9.16
CA LYS A 150 -14.79 -3.59 -10.53
C LYS A 150 -13.86 -4.17 -11.62
N THR A 151 -12.65 -4.57 -11.26
CA THR A 151 -11.64 -5.00 -12.24
C THR A 151 -11.83 -6.45 -12.71
N LYS A 152 -11.35 -6.78 -13.92
CA LYS A 152 -11.30 -8.17 -14.42
C LYS A 152 -10.56 -9.11 -13.46
N SER A 153 -9.46 -8.64 -12.87
CA SER A 153 -8.67 -9.41 -11.90
C SER A 153 -9.47 -9.73 -10.63
N ALA A 154 -10.25 -8.78 -10.11
CA ALA A 154 -11.13 -9.04 -8.98
C ALA A 154 -12.24 -10.05 -9.33
N LYS A 155 -12.81 -9.98 -10.54
CA LYS A 155 -13.77 -11.00 -11.01
C LYS A 155 -13.15 -12.39 -11.04
N ILE A 156 -11.94 -12.54 -11.61
CA ILE A 156 -11.20 -13.81 -11.63
C ILE A 156 -10.97 -14.33 -10.20
N TYR A 157 -10.51 -13.46 -9.29
CA TYR A 157 -10.34 -13.82 -7.88
C TYR A 157 -11.67 -14.27 -7.25
N GLY A 158 -12.76 -13.56 -7.52
CA GLY A 158 -14.10 -13.91 -7.04
C GLY A 158 -14.55 -15.29 -7.52
N TYR A 159 -14.38 -15.59 -8.82
CA TYR A 159 -14.71 -16.90 -9.38
C TYR A 159 -13.87 -18.04 -8.79
N ILE A 160 -12.55 -17.85 -8.65
CA ILE A 160 -11.66 -18.85 -8.04
C ILE A 160 -12.07 -19.11 -6.59
N THR A 161 -12.34 -18.04 -5.84
CA THR A 161 -12.73 -18.15 -4.42
C THR A 161 -14.07 -18.86 -4.27
N ALA A 162 -15.07 -18.53 -5.10
CA ALA A 162 -16.35 -19.23 -5.12
C ALA A 162 -16.19 -20.72 -5.48
N LEU A 163 -15.37 -21.04 -6.48
CA LEU A 163 -15.07 -22.42 -6.88
C LEU A 163 -14.44 -23.21 -5.72
N VAL A 164 -13.46 -22.63 -5.01
CA VAL A 164 -12.82 -23.28 -3.85
C VAL A 164 -13.84 -23.55 -2.74
N LEU A 165 -14.74 -22.59 -2.46
CA LEU A 165 -15.81 -22.80 -1.48
C LEU A 165 -16.76 -23.93 -1.89
N ILE A 166 -17.14 -24.01 -3.17
CA ILE A 166 -17.98 -25.10 -3.69
C ILE A 166 -17.26 -26.44 -3.59
N LEU A 167 -15.98 -26.52 -3.99
CA LEU A 167 -15.17 -27.73 -3.90
C LEU A 167 -15.00 -28.19 -2.45
N TRP A 168 -14.90 -27.25 -1.51
CA TRP A 168 -14.83 -27.57 -0.09
C TRP A 168 -16.13 -28.20 0.41
N ILE A 169 -17.29 -27.67 0.03
CA ILE A 169 -18.59 -28.28 0.33
C ILE A 169 -18.66 -29.69 -0.27
N ILE A 170 -18.32 -29.86 -1.55
CA ILE A 170 -18.33 -31.16 -2.22
C ILE A 170 -17.42 -32.14 -1.49
N ALA A 171 -16.21 -31.74 -1.10
CA ALA A 171 -15.28 -32.59 -0.37
C ALA A 171 -15.83 -33.03 1.00
N MET A 172 -16.56 -32.17 1.71
CA MET A 172 -17.23 -32.55 2.97
C MET A 172 -18.31 -33.61 2.75
N PHE A 173 -19.06 -33.55 1.65
CA PHE A 173 -20.07 -34.56 1.31
C PHE A 173 -19.47 -35.88 0.80
N VAL A 174 -18.40 -35.81 0.01
CA VAL A 174 -17.76 -37.01 -0.58
C VAL A 174 -16.89 -37.75 0.43
N TYR A 175 -16.28 -37.04 1.38
CA TYR A 175 -15.38 -37.62 2.39
C TYR A 175 -15.80 -37.27 3.83
N PRO A 176 -17.03 -37.64 4.26
CA PRO A 176 -17.57 -37.23 5.55
C PRO A 176 -16.76 -37.75 6.75
N GLU A 177 -16.08 -38.91 6.59
CA GLU A 177 -15.26 -39.50 7.64
C GLU A 177 -13.88 -38.83 7.81
N ARG A 178 -13.35 -38.20 6.74
CA ARG A 178 -12.04 -37.52 6.74
C ARG A 178 -12.18 -36.02 7.02
N LEU A 179 -13.25 -35.41 6.53
CA LEU A 179 -13.60 -34.01 6.77
C LEU A 179 -14.78 -33.97 7.75
N LYS A 180 -14.46 -34.12 9.05
CA LYS A 180 -15.46 -34.13 10.13
C LYS A 180 -16.35 -32.89 10.07
N ILE A 181 -17.59 -33.03 10.56
CA ILE A 181 -18.55 -31.93 10.81
C ILE A 181 -17.93 -30.76 11.59
N SER A 182 -16.87 -30.99 12.38
CA SER A 182 -16.08 -29.91 13.01
C SER A 182 -15.48 -28.90 12.02
N ASN A 183 -15.25 -29.29 10.76
CA ASN A 183 -14.75 -28.42 9.70
C ASN A 183 -15.86 -27.53 9.10
N ILE A 184 -17.13 -27.83 9.36
CA ILE A 184 -18.25 -26.98 8.94
C ILE A 184 -18.19 -25.62 9.66
N GLY A 185 -17.81 -25.62 10.93
CA GLY A 185 -17.57 -24.37 11.67
C GLY A 185 -16.46 -23.53 11.04
N LEU A 186 -15.35 -24.16 10.65
CA LEU A 186 -14.26 -23.49 9.93
C LEU A 186 -14.72 -22.96 8.56
N PHE A 187 -15.52 -23.72 7.83
CA PHE A 187 -16.10 -23.29 6.57
C PHE A 187 -16.99 -22.05 6.74
N PHE A 188 -17.87 -22.03 7.74
CA PHE A 188 -18.72 -20.86 8.01
C PHE A 188 -17.91 -19.63 8.41
N ILE A 189 -16.83 -19.78 9.19
CA ILE A 189 -15.93 -18.67 9.53
C ILE A 189 -15.26 -18.11 8.27
N VAL A 190 -14.73 -18.99 7.41
CA VAL A 190 -14.10 -18.58 6.14
C VAL A 190 -15.12 -17.94 5.19
N LEU A 191 -16.32 -18.51 5.07
CA LEU A 191 -17.40 -17.95 4.26
C LEU A 191 -17.85 -16.58 4.79
N ALA A 192 -18.01 -16.42 6.10
CA ALA A 192 -18.38 -15.16 6.71
C ALA A 192 -17.32 -14.07 6.45
N GLY A 193 -16.03 -14.42 6.47
CA GLY A 193 -14.94 -13.50 6.14
C GLY A 193 -14.86 -13.14 4.64
N LEU A 194 -15.14 -14.09 3.75
CA LEU A 194 -15.00 -13.89 2.30
C LEU A 194 -16.28 -13.37 1.63
N SER A 195 -17.45 -13.61 2.22
CA SER A 195 -18.75 -13.21 1.65
C SER A 195 -18.87 -11.70 1.38
N PRO A 196 -18.39 -10.77 2.23
CA PRO A 196 -18.49 -9.34 1.94
C PRO A 196 -17.61 -8.94 0.75
N ILE A 197 -16.48 -9.64 0.56
CA ILE A 197 -15.56 -9.42 -0.56
C ILE A 197 -16.22 -9.90 -1.85
N LEU A 198 -16.73 -11.14 -1.86
CA LEU A 198 -17.44 -11.70 -3.02
C LEU A 198 -18.66 -10.85 -3.39
N PHE A 199 -19.42 -10.40 -2.38
CA PHE A 199 -20.57 -9.53 -2.60
C PHE A 199 -20.18 -8.22 -3.27
N LYS A 200 -19.11 -7.55 -2.81
CA LYS A 200 -18.60 -6.32 -3.48
C LYS A 200 -18.15 -6.56 -4.92
N ILE A 201 -17.48 -7.68 -5.20
CA ILE A 201 -17.02 -8.04 -6.54
C ILE A 201 -18.20 -8.25 -7.50
N PHE A 202 -19.22 -8.98 -7.07
CA PHE A 202 -20.33 -9.39 -7.94
C PHE A 202 -21.53 -8.43 -7.95
N LYS A 203 -21.70 -7.57 -6.93
CA LYS A 203 -22.76 -6.54 -6.91
C LYS A 203 -22.60 -5.47 -8.00
N THR A 204 -21.39 -5.29 -8.53
CA THR A 204 -21.10 -4.22 -9.50
C THR A 204 -21.35 -4.60 -10.98
N ASN A 205 -22.27 -5.53 -11.25
CA ASN A 205 -22.61 -5.97 -12.60
C ASN A 205 -24.03 -5.56 -13.06
N GLU A 206 -24.71 -4.69 -12.31
CA GLU A 206 -25.96 -4.03 -12.73
C GLU A 206 -25.74 -2.52 -12.91
#